data_AF-A0A7Y3CM74-F1
#
_entry.id   AF-A0A7Y3CM74-F1
#
_cell.length_a   1.000
_cell.length_b   1.000
_cell.length_c   1.000
_cell.angle_alpha   90.00
_cell.angle_beta   90.00
_cell.angle_gamma   90.00
#
_symmetry.space_group_name_H-M   'P 1'
#
loop_
_entity.id
_entity.type
_entity.pdbx_description
1 polymer ?
#
loop_
_entity_poly.entity_id
_entity_poly.type
_entity_poly.pdbx_seq_one_letter_code
_entity_poly.pdbx_strand_id
1 'polypeptide(L)' 'MIEQDFVVASVLPMEPPKDSDASEWHSYVITQGDNTIRGYREGNLKTVTEAAKVIVGQLNERRMGKRARAQLVIANSKKT' A
#
# COMPACT_ATOMS: atom_id res chain seq x y z
N MET A 1 -2.61 7.15 -19.85
CA MET A 1 -2.20 5.99 -19.04
C MET A 1 -1.08 6.47 -18.15
N ILE A 2 -1.12 6.22 -16.84
CA ILE A 2 0.06 6.49 -16.01
C ILE A 2 1.05 5.37 -16.32
N GLU A 3 2.12 5.70 -17.05
CA GLU A 3 3.15 4.75 -17.49
C GLU A 3 4.19 4.43 -16.41
N GLN A 4 4.14 5.13 -15.29
CA GLN A 4 5.08 4.98 -14.18
C GLN A 4 4.70 3.83 -13.26
N ASP A 5 5.72 3.07 -12.85
CA ASP A 5 5.60 2.03 -11.82
C ASP A 5 5.49 2.65 -10.42
N PHE A 6 4.91 1.88 -9.52
CA PHE A 6 4.96 2.18 -8.10
C PHE A 6 6.40 2.03 -7.61
N VAL A 7 6.86 2.99 -6.79
CA VAL A 7 8.17 2.97 -6.13
C VAL A 7 8.05 3.42 -4.69
N VAL A 8 8.86 2.84 -3.80
CA VAL A 8 9.00 3.33 -2.42
C VAL A 8 9.78 4.64 -2.46
N ALA A 9 9.12 5.74 -2.11
CA ALA A 9 9.71 7.08 -2.11
C ALA A 9 10.46 7.38 -0.79
N SER A 10 9.90 6.99 0.34
CA SER A 10 10.56 7.17 1.65
C SER A 10 10.05 6.19 2.69
N VAL A 11 10.89 5.94 3.70
CA VAL A 11 10.54 5.26 4.95
C VAL A 11 11.13 6.08 6.08
N LEU A 12 10.31 6.55 7.00
CA LEU A 12 10.70 7.43 8.08
C LEU A 12 10.25 6.86 9.43
N PRO A 13 11.08 6.93 10.48
CA PRO A 13 10.67 6.57 11.82
C PRO A 13 9.53 7.49 12.29
N MET A 14 8.67 6.94 13.14
CA MET A 14 7.49 7.60 13.65
C MET A 14 7.26 7.20 15.09
N GLU A 15 6.62 8.08 15.86
CA GLU A 15 6.14 7.73 17.19
C GLU A 15 5.03 6.66 17.10
N PRO A 16 5.00 5.69 18.03
CA PRO A 16 3.91 4.75 18.14
C PRO A 16 2.58 5.48 18.40
N PRO A 17 1.43 4.95 17.90
CA PRO A 17 0.11 5.37 18.35
C PRO A 17 0.01 5.28 19.88
N LYS A 18 -0.80 6.15 20.51
CA LYS A 18 -0.92 6.25 21.97
C LYS A 18 -1.23 4.92 22.69
N ASP A 19 -1.90 4.00 22.01
CA ASP A 19 -2.34 2.72 22.55
C ASP A 19 -1.50 1.53 22.05
N SER A 20 -0.31 1.80 21.49
CA SER A 20 0.58 0.77 20.96
C SER A 20 1.74 0.48 21.91
N ASP A 21 1.85 -0.76 22.37
CA ASP A 21 2.99 -1.26 23.16
C ASP A 21 4.28 -1.42 22.34
N ALA A 22 4.21 -1.24 21.03
CA ALA A 22 5.34 -1.44 20.15
C ALA A 22 6.36 -0.30 20.20
N SER A 23 7.63 -0.67 20.36
CA SER A 23 8.74 0.28 20.53
C SER A 23 9.18 1.01 19.26
N GLU A 24 8.90 0.45 18.07
CA GLU A 24 9.39 1.00 16.81
C GLU A 24 8.28 1.07 15.75
N TRP A 25 7.98 2.29 15.31
CA TRP A 25 7.05 2.55 14.23
C TRP A 25 7.72 3.29 13.11
N HIS A 26 7.31 2.99 11.89
CA HIS A 26 7.75 3.70 10.70
C HIS A 26 6.56 3.99 9.79
N SER A 27 6.60 5.16 9.18
CA SER A 27 5.73 5.49 8.05
C SER A 27 6.49 5.30 6.75
N TYR A 28 5.81 4.82 5.72
CA TYR A 28 6.38 4.70 4.38
C TYR A 28 5.49 5.37 3.35
N VAL A 29 6.12 5.88 2.29
CA VAL A 29 5.45 6.54 1.17
C VAL A 29 5.79 5.78 -0.09
N ILE A 30 4.75 5.39 -0.82
CA ILE A 30 4.84 4.79 -2.16
C ILE A 30 4.26 5.81 -3.14
N THR A 31 4.95 6.05 -4.25
CA THR A 31 4.53 7.00 -5.28
C THR A 31 4.37 6.33 -6.63
N GLN A 32 3.48 6.87 -7.45
CA GLN A 32 3.27 6.48 -8.85
C GLN A 32 2.83 7.72 -9.64
N GLY A 33 3.76 8.41 -10.31
CA GLY A 33 3.49 9.74 -10.83
C GLY A 33 2.99 10.66 -9.72
N ASP A 34 1.84 11.29 -9.93
CA ASP A 34 1.23 12.18 -8.95
C ASP A 34 0.47 11.46 -7.83
N ASN A 35 0.25 10.14 -7.96
CA ASN A 35 -0.44 9.36 -6.94
C ASN A 35 0.51 8.99 -5.80
N THR A 36 0.04 9.18 -4.57
CA THR A 36 0.81 8.92 -3.34
C THR A 36 0.01 8.04 -2.39
N ILE A 37 0.62 6.94 -1.96
CA ILE A 37 0.09 6.03 -0.95
C ILE A 37 0.98 6.17 0.29
N ARG A 38 0.38 6.49 1.42
CA ARG A 38 1.07 6.56 2.72
C ARG A 38 0.62 5.39 3.58
N GLY A 39 1.59 4.65 4.12
CA GLY A 39 1.36 3.55 5.04
C GLY A 39 2.09 3.75 6.36
N TYR A 40 1.60 3.05 7.38
CA TYR A 40 2.15 3.07 8.73
C TYR A 40 2.31 1.63 9.16
N ARG A 41 3.47 1.30 9.75
CA ARG A 41 3.75 -0.07 10.15
C ARG A 41 4.70 -0.10 11.34
N GLU A 42 4.40 -0.99 12.26
CA GLU A 42 5.30 -1.38 13.33
C GLU A 42 6.48 -2.20 12.79
N GLY A 43 7.64 -2.00 13.40
CA GLY A 43 8.85 -2.76 13.18
C GLY A 43 10.04 -1.84 12.90
N ASN A 44 11.22 -2.44 12.79
CA ASN A 44 12.43 -1.71 12.46
C ASN A 44 12.45 -1.25 11.00
N LEU A 45 13.34 -0.29 10.71
CA LEU A 45 13.50 0.30 9.37
C LEU A 45 13.67 -0.76 8.28
N LYS A 46 14.45 -1.81 8.52
CA LYS A 46 14.72 -2.86 7.52
C LYS A 46 13.44 -3.64 7.20
N THR A 47 12.75 -4.14 8.22
CA THR A 47 11.51 -4.91 8.06
C THR A 47 10.41 -4.08 7.40
N VAL A 48 10.26 -2.82 7.79
CA VAL A 48 9.25 -1.94 7.17
C VAL A 48 9.62 -1.61 5.72
N THR A 49 10.90 -1.41 5.43
CA THR A 49 11.37 -1.19 4.04
C THR A 49 11.14 -2.42 3.16
N GLU A 50 11.46 -3.62 3.65
CA GLU A 50 11.20 -4.87 2.91
C GLU A 50 9.71 -5.07 2.66
N ALA A 51 8.87 -4.83 3.67
CA ALA A 51 7.42 -4.87 3.51
C ALA A 51 6.90 -3.87 2.45
N ALA A 52 7.40 -2.63 2.46
CA ALA A 52 7.02 -1.63 1.46
C ALA A 52 7.42 -2.06 0.04
N LYS A 53 8.60 -2.69 -0.13
CA LYS A 53 9.03 -3.26 -1.42
C LYS A 53 8.13 -4.39 -1.91
N VAL A 54 7.69 -5.28 -1.01
CA VAL A 54 6.74 -6.35 -1.36
C VAL A 54 5.41 -5.75 -1.84
N ILE A 55 4.90 -4.73 -1.14
CA ILE A 55 3.66 -4.04 -1.53
C ILE A 55 3.83 -3.41 -2.93
N VAL A 56 4.95 -2.73 -3.18
CA VAL A 56 5.26 -2.17 -4.51
C VAL A 56 5.29 -3.27 -5.58
N GLY A 57 5.94 -4.40 -5.32
CA GLY A 57 5.95 -5.56 -6.21
C GLY A 57 4.54 -6.00 -6.58
N GLN A 58 3.68 -6.21 -5.59
CA GLN A 58 2.28 -6.61 -5.79
C GLN A 58 1.45 -5.55 -6.54
N LEU A 59 1.68 -4.25 -6.27
CA LEU A 59 1.01 -3.16 -6.97
C LEU A 59 1.39 -3.12 -8.45
N ASN A 60 2.68 -3.31 -8.76
CA ASN A 60 3.17 -3.37 -10.13
C ASN A 60 2.70 -4.65 -10.84
N GLU A 61 2.71 -5.79 -10.17
CA GLU A 61 2.12 -7.04 -10.69
C GLU A 61 0.64 -6.88 -11.02
N ARG A 62 -0.15 -6.24 -10.14
CA ARG A 62 -1.56 -5.94 -10.41
C ARG A 62 -1.74 -5.00 -11.60
N ARG A 63 -0.82 -4.06 -11.79
CA ARG A 63 -0.83 -3.10 -12.90
C ARG A 63 -0.52 -3.78 -14.23
N MET A 64 0.47 -4.68 -14.24
CA MET A 64 0.92 -5.43 -15.42
C MET A 64 0.00 -6.63 -15.73
N GLY A 65 -0.61 -7.20 -14.69
CA GLY A 65 -1.61 -8.24 -14.74
C GLY A 65 -2.88 -7.70 -15.38
N LYS A 66 -3.19 -8.24 -16.57
CA LYS A 66 -4.39 -7.99 -17.37
C LYS A 66 -5.58 -7.62 -16.50
N ARG A 67 -6.21 -6.48 -16.80
CA ARG A 67 -7.51 -6.05 -16.28
C ARG A 67 -8.48 -7.24 -16.31
N ALA A 68 -8.56 -8.01 -15.22
CA ALA A 68 -9.68 -8.90 -15.02
C ALA A 68 -10.87 -7.96 -14.95
N ARG A 69 -11.73 -7.99 -15.97
CA ARG A 69 -12.99 -7.27 -15.92
C ARG A 69 -13.70 -7.80 -14.68
N ALA A 70 -13.75 -7.00 -13.62
CA ALA A 70 -14.65 -7.28 -12.53
C ALA A 70 -16.06 -7.26 -13.14
N GLN A 71 -16.60 -8.44 -13.42
CA GLN A 71 -18.04 -8.59 -13.60
C GLN A 71 -18.63 -8.34 -12.22
N LEU A 72 -18.87 -7.07 -11.90
CA LEU A 72 -19.73 -6.69 -10.81
C LEU A 72 -21.13 -7.18 -11.18
N VAL A 73 -21.46 -8.39 -10.76
CA VAL A 73 -22.86 -8.83 -10.72
C VAL A 73 -23.50 -7.98 -9.62
N ILE A 74 -24.19 -6.91 -10.02
CA ILE A 74 -25.05 -6.16 -9.11
C ILE A 74 -26.20 -7.10 -8.78
N ALA A 75 -26.08 -7.82 -7.66
CA ALA A 75 -27.20 -8.52 -7.08
C ALA A 75 -28.20 -7.45 -6.62
N ASN A 76 -29.27 -7.24 -7.39
CA ASN A 76 -30.41 -6.43 -6.98
C ASN A 76 -30.96 -7.00 -5.67
N SER A 77 -30.67 -6.34 -4.54
CA SER A 77 -31.36 -6.64 -3.29
C SER A 77 -32.81 -6.15 -3.43
N LYS A 78 -33.73 -7.08 -3.70
CA LYS A 78 -35.16 -6.82 -3.52
C LYS A 78 -35.43 -6.78 -2.02
N LYS A 79 -35.60 -5.57 -1.48
CA LYS A 79 -36.14 -5.35 -0.15
C LYS A 79 -37.63 -5.70 -0.19
N THR A 80 -38.05 -6.70 0.60
CA THR A 80 -39.46 -6.96 0.94
C THR A 80 -39.65 -6.62 2.40
#